data_AF-A0A7C3HL25-F1
#
_entry.id   AF-A0A7C3HL25-F1
#
_cell.length_a   1.000
_cell.length_b   1.000
_cell.length_c   1.000
_cell.angle_alpha   90.00
_cell.angle_beta   90.00
_cell.angle_gamma   90.00
#
_symmetry.space_group_name_H-M   'P 1'
#
loop_
_entity.id
_entity.type
_entity.pdbx_description
1 polymer ?
#
loop_
_entity_poly.entity_id
_entity_poly.type
_entity_poly.pdbx_seq_one_letter_code
_entity_poly.pdbx_strand_id
1 'polypeptide(L)' 'MLYMGRLMDTKGVLDLVDVLANLTGQGRDAALIVAGVGPLDQAMRRRAADRGVA' A
#
# COMPACT_ATOMS: atom_id res chain seq x y z
N MET A 1 -3.53 -0.81 -10.28
CA MET A 1 -4.82 -0.93 -9.55
C MET A 1 -5.08 0.34 -8.77
N LEU A 2 -6.35 0.67 -8.49
CA LEU A 2 -6.75 1.82 -7.67
C LEU A 2 -7.51 1.32 -6.44
N TYR A 3 -7.06 1.69 -5.25
CA TYR A 3 -7.83 1.60 -4.02
C TYR A 3 -8.32 2.99 -3.65
N MET A 4 -9.62 3.13 -3.40
CA MET A 4 -10.21 4.37 -2.90
C MET A 4 -11.02 4.10 -1.64
N GLY A 5 -10.66 4.76 -0.53
CA GLY A 5 -11.35 4.55 0.74
C GLY A 5 -10.58 5.04 1.96
N ARG A 6 -11.24 5.03 3.12
CA ARG A 6 -10.62 5.43 4.39
C ARG A 6 -9.52 4.45 4.80
N LEU A 7 -8.37 4.97 5.22
CA LEU A 7 -7.21 4.16 5.61
C LEU A 7 -7.35 3.68 7.05
N MET A 8 -7.97 2.52 7.23
CA MET A 8 -8.29 1.90 8.52
C MET A 8 -7.81 0.46 8.56
N ASP A 9 -7.52 -0.03 9.77
CA ASP A 9 -7.00 -1.37 10.01
C ASP A 9 -7.95 -2.47 9.49
N THR A 10 -9.26 -2.28 9.71
CA THR A 10 -10.32 -3.18 9.22
C THR A 10 -10.40 -3.31 7.70
N LYS A 11 -9.67 -2.48 6.95
CA LYS A 11 -9.58 -2.54 5.48
C LYS A 11 -8.33 -3.26 4.98
N GLY A 12 -7.44 -3.72 5.87
CA GLY A 12 -6.21 -4.43 5.48
C GLY A 12 -5.28 -3.60 4.60
N VAL A 13 -5.32 -2.26 4.71
CA VAL A 13 -4.60 -1.37 3.76
C VAL A 13 -3.09 -1.53 3.83
N LEU A 14 -2.53 -1.93 4.97
CA LEU A 14 -1.10 -2.20 5.09
C LEU A 14 -0.69 -3.50 4.38
N ASP A 15 -1.57 -4.50 4.37
CA ASP A 15 -1.32 -5.75 3.65
C ASP A 15 -1.24 -5.52 2.14
N LEU A 16 -2.00 -4.54 1.61
CA LEU A 16 -1.92 -4.15 0.19
C LEU A 16 -0.52 -3.66 -0.20
N VAL A 17 0.18 -2.95 0.69
CA VAL A 17 1.56 -2.51 0.47
C VAL A 17 2.50 -3.71 0.41
N ASP A 18 2.33 -4.66 1.33
CA ASP A 18 3.17 -5.86 1.37
C ASP A 18 2.94 -6.75 0.14
N VAL A 19 1.70 -6.89 -0.31
CA VAL A 19 1.36 -7.61 -1.54
C VAL A 19 1.99 -6.93 -2.75
N LEU A 20 1.90 -5.60 -2.85
CA LEU A 20 2.54 -4.86 -3.94
C LEU A 20 4.05 -5.10 -3.97
N ALA A 21 4.73 -4.98 -2.82
CA ALA A 21 6.17 -5.22 -2.71
C ALA A 21 6.58 -6.65 -3.09
N ASN A 22 5.76 -7.64 -2.72
CA ASN A 22 6.01 -9.03 -3.13
C ASN A 22 5.86 -9.21 -4.64
N LEU A 23 4.87 -8.57 -5.27
CA LEU A 23 4.66 -8.65 -6.72
C LEU A 23 5.82 -8.00 -7.48
N THR A 24 6.24 -6.80 -7.08
CA THR A 24 7.36 -6.10 -7.72
C THR A 24 8.69 -6.84 -7.49
N GLY A 25 8.90 -7.41 -6.30
CA GLY A 25 10.06 -8.25 -5.98
C GLY A 25 10.14 -9.54 -6.81
N GLN A 26 9.02 -10.03 -7.35
CA GLN A 26 8.97 -11.15 -8.29
C GLN A 26 9.21 -10.72 -9.76
N GLY A 27 9.57 -9.46 -9.99
CA GLY A 27 9.76 -8.91 -11.34
C GLY A 27 8.46 -8.62 -12.07
N ARG A 28 7.31 -8.58 -11.38
CA ARG A 28 6.04 -8.21 -11.99
C ARG A 28 5.92 -6.69 -11.99
N ASP A 29 5.57 -6.15 -13.15
CA ASP A 29 5.20 -4.74 -13.28
C ASP A 29 3.82 -4.52 -12.65
N ALA A 30 3.81 -4.01 -11.41
CA ALA A 30 2.62 -3.79 -10.61
C ALA A 30 2.66 -2.41 -9.96
N ALA A 31 1.55 -1.70 -10.04
CA ALA A 31 1.38 -0.39 -9.41
C ALA A 31 0.03 -0.33 -8.67
N LEU A 32 0.03 0.29 -7.49
CA LEU A 32 -1.16 0.55 -6.69
C LEU A 32 -1.26 2.05 -6.41
N ILE A 33 -2.35 2.66 -6.86
CA ILE A 33 -2.71 4.03 -6.51
C ILE A 33 -3.66 3.95 -5.32
N VAL A 34 -3.36 4.70 -4.26
CA VAL A 34 -4.16 4.75 -3.04
C VAL A 34 -4.70 6.16 -2.88
N ALA A 35 -6.01 6.30 -3.03
CA ALA A 35 -6.72 7.56 -2.89
C ALA A 35 -7.59 7.53 -1.63
N GLY A 36 -7.12 8.16 -0.57
CA GLY A 36 -7.86 8.21 0.68
C GLY A 36 -7.03 8.74 1.82
N VAL A 37 -7.72 9.04 2.92
CA VAL A 37 -7.10 9.49 4.17
C VAL A 37 -7.61 8.66 5.32
N GLY A 38 -6.86 8.58 6.41
CA GLY A 38 -7.30 7.89 7.61
C GLY A 38 -6.19 7.77 8.65
N PRO A 39 -6.50 7.16 9.81
CA PRO A 39 -5.53 6.98 10.88
C PRO A 39 -4.23 6.29 10.45
N LEU A 40 -4.28 5.45 9.41
CA LEU A 40 -3.12 4.70 8.92
C LEU A 40 -2.33 5.39 7.80
N ASP A 41 -2.63 6.64 7.42
CA ASP A 41 -1.96 7.34 6.32
C ASP A 41 -0.42 7.34 6.47
N GLN A 42 0.07 7.79 7.64
CA GLN A 42 1.50 7.84 7.90
C GLN A 42 2.13 6.45 7.99
N ALA A 43 1.43 5.47 8.57
CA ALA A 43 1.92 4.09 8.67
C ALA A 43 2.06 3.44 7.30
N MET A 44 1.09 3.68 6.40
CA MET A 44 1.11 3.18 5.04
C MET A 44 2.25 3.77 4.22
N ARG A 45 2.48 5.09 4.33
CA ARG A 45 3.61 5.78 3.66
C ARG A 45 4.96 5.25 4.14
N ARG A 46 5.14 5.10 5.46
CA ARG A 46 6.38 4.55 6.02
C ARG A 46 6.62 3.14 5.53
N ARG A 47 5.59 2.28 5.59
CA ARG A 47 5.71 0.89 5.14
C ARG A 47 6.00 0.79 3.64
N ALA A 48 5.41 1.64 2.81
CA ALA A 48 5.72 1.68 1.38
C ALA A 48 7.19 2.07 1.14
N ALA A 49 7.71 3.06 1.87
CA ALA A 49 9.11 3.46 1.77
C ALA A 49 10.06 2.35 2.23
N ASP A 50 9.77 1.72 3.37
CA ASP A 50 10.58 0.60 3.91
C ASP A 50 10.63 -0.60 2.94
N ARG A 51 9.58 -0.79 2.13
CA ARG A 51 9.48 -1.86 1.13
C ARG A 51 9.94 -1.45 -0.27
N GLY A 52 10.36 -0.20 -0.47
CA GLY A 52 10.81 0.31 -1.77
C GLY A 52 9.71 0.43 -2.82
N VAL A 53 8.46 0.68 -2.40
CA VAL A 53 7.28 0.83 -3.27
C VAL A 53 6.52 2.15 -3.03
N ALA A 54 7.20 3.15 -2.46
CA ALA A 54 6.68 4.51 -2.26
C ALA A 54 6.89 5.41 -3.49
#